data_AF-A0A5M5M5K8-F1
#
_entry.id   AF-A0A5M5M5K8-F1
#
_cell.length_a   1.000
_cell.length_b   1.000
_cell.length_c   1.000
_cell.angle_alpha   90.00
_cell.angle_beta   90.00
_cell.angle_gamma   90.00
#
_symmetry.space_group_name_H-M   'P 1'
#
loop_
_entity.id
_entity.type
_entity.pdbx_description
1 polymer ?
#
loop_
_entity_poly.entity_id
_entity_poly.type
_entity_poly.pdbx_seq_one_letter_code
_entity_poly.pdbx_strand_id
1 'polypeptide(L)'
;MHGVGYRFDKLRKAGVFFANRNEPKQRFIDAGYFEMKEKFIERNNHPGFVVTKVLVTQKGLAYLNHLFGGNPSDGKLARIVQHPPFPNS
;
A
#
# COMPACT_ATOMS: atom_id res chain seq x y z
N MET A 1 1.79 -17.35 -2.44
CA MET A 1 1.77 -16.00 -3.05
C MET A 1 2.78 -15.13 -2.31
N HIS A 2 3.92 -14.78 -2.90
CA HIS A 2 4.84 -13.80 -2.31
C HIS A 2 4.39 -12.40 -2.78
N GLY A 3 3.68 -11.67 -1.92
CA GLY A 3 3.40 -10.26 -2.18
C GLY A 3 4.72 -9.49 -2.21
N VAL A 4 4.96 -8.72 -3.28
CA VAL A 4 6.14 -7.84 -3.37
C VAL A 4 5.90 -6.67 -2.41
N GLY A 5 6.27 -6.86 -1.15
CA GLY A 5 6.22 -5.82 -0.13
C GLY A 5 7.43 -4.90 -0.26
N TYR A 6 7.21 -3.65 -0.66
CA TYR A 6 8.24 -2.63 -0.53
C TYR A 6 8.47 -2.33 0.95
N ARG A 7 9.70 -2.55 1.44
CA ARG A 7 10.07 -2.22 2.82
C ARG A 7 10.07 -0.70 2.98
N PHE A 8 9.40 -0.20 4.02
CA PHE A 8 9.33 1.24 4.32
C PHE A 8 10.72 1.89 4.39
N ASP A 9 11.73 1.18 4.89
CA ASP A 9 13.12 1.67 4.92
C ASP A 9 13.67 2.04 3.54
N LYS A 10 13.34 1.27 2.49
CA LYS A 10 13.76 1.61 1.12
C LYS A 10 13.07 2.86 0.62
N LEU A 11 11.77 3.01 0.91
CA LEU A 11 10.98 4.18 0.52
C LEU A 11 11.46 5.46 1.24
N ARG A 12 11.88 5.34 2.50
CA ARG A 12 12.47 6.44 3.27
C ARG A 12 13.84 6.84 2.73
N LYS A 13 14.73 5.86 2.48
CA LYS A 13 16.05 6.08 1.87
C LYS A 13 15.97 6.70 0.48
N ALA A 14 14.98 6.31 -0.33
CA ALA A 14 14.73 6.88 -1.65
C ALA A 14 14.04 8.27 -1.61
N GLY A 15 13.71 8.79 -0.42
CA GLY A 15 13.05 10.08 -0.26
C GLY A 15 11.60 10.13 -0.78
N VAL A 16 10.99 8.96 -0.99
CA VAL A 16 9.56 8.81 -1.33
C VAL A 16 8.71 9.06 -0.10
N PHE A 17 9.16 8.53 1.04
CA PHE A 17 8.56 8.72 2.35
C PHE A 17 9.36 9.74 3.18
N PHE A 18 8.75 10.27 4.24
CA PHE A 18 9.48 11.05 5.24
C PHE A 18 10.50 10.18 5.98
N ALA A 19 11.69 10.70 6.28
CA ALA A 19 12.78 9.93 6.90
C ALA A 19 12.38 9.27 8.23
N ASN A 20 11.46 9.89 8.96
CA ASN A 20 11.06 9.47 10.31
C ASN A 20 9.62 8.93 10.38
N ARG A 21 8.89 8.82 9.26
CA ARG A 21 7.47 8.39 9.25
C ARG A 21 7.19 7.44 8.08
N ASN A 22 6.26 6.51 8.28
CA ASN A 22 5.78 5.61 7.22
C ASN A 22 4.71 6.30 6.35
N GLU A 23 4.98 7.53 5.92
CA GLU A 23 4.06 8.38 5.19
C GLU A 23 4.72 8.89 3.90
N PRO A 24 4.07 8.73 2.73
CA PRO A 24 4.56 9.28 1.48
C PRO A 24 4.51 10.81 1.52
N LYS A 25 5.47 11.48 0.87
CA LYS A 25 5.40 12.93 0.72
C LYS A 25 4.22 13.31 -0.18
N GLN A 26 3.61 14.45 0.09
CA GLN A 26 2.41 14.95 -0.62
C GLN A 26 2.54 14.86 -2.15
N ARG A 27 3.68 15.25 -2.72
CA ARG A 27 3.94 15.17 -4.17
C ARG A 27 3.71 13.78 -4.79
N PHE A 28 3.92 12.70 -4.03
CA PHE A 28 3.70 11.33 -4.53
C PHE A 28 2.24 10.89 -4.39
N ILE A 29 1.49 11.51 -3.47
CA ILE A 29 0.04 11.37 -3.37
C ILE A 29 -0.61 12.12 -4.53
N ASP A 30 -0.24 13.39 -4.73
CA ASP A 30 -0.77 14.24 -5.81
C ASP A 30 -0.48 13.66 -7.20
N ALA A 31 0.69 13.02 -7.37
CA ALA A 31 1.04 12.30 -8.59
C ALA A 31 0.26 10.99 -8.78
N GLY A 32 -0.56 10.57 -7.82
CA GLY A 32 -1.39 9.37 -7.88
C GLY A 32 -0.61 8.06 -7.69
N TYR A 33 0.57 8.09 -7.08
CA TYR A 33 1.33 6.87 -6.79
C TYR A 33 0.87 6.18 -5.51
N PHE A 34 0.37 6.96 -4.55
CA PHE A 34 -0.14 6.47 -3.27
C PHE A 34 -1.50 7.07 -2.97
N GLU A 35 -2.32 6.30 -2.26
CA GLU A 35 -3.56 6.76 -1.64
C GLU A 35 -3.46 6.56 -0.13
N MET A 36 -4.01 7.50 0.65
CA MET A 36 -4.19 7.33 2.09
C MET A 36 -5.67 7.09 2.39
N LYS A 37 -5.97 6.04 3.14
CA LYS A 37 -7.32 5.73 3.60
C LYS A 37 -7.34 5.51 5.10
N GLU A 38 -8.28 6.14 5.76
CA GLU A 38 -8.54 5.86 7.17
C GLU A 38 -9.38 4.60 7.31
N LYS A 39 -9.08 3.80 8.32
CA LYS A 39 -9.88 2.64 8.69
C LYS A 39 -10.02 2.62 10.20
N PHE A 40 -11.25 2.56 10.68
CA PHE A 40 -11.51 2.25 12.08
C PHE A 40 -11.25 0.76 12.33
N ILE A 41 -10.47 0.47 13.37
CA ILE A 41 -10.21 -0.88 13.86
C ILE A 41 -10.98 -1.05 15.16
N GLU A 42 -12.01 -1.90 15.12
CA GLU A 42 -12.73 -2.36 16.30
C GLU A 42 -11.86 -3.34 17.09
N ARG A 43 -11.95 -3.27 18.42
CA ARG A 43 -11.32 -4.20 19.34
C ARG A 43 -12.33 -4.69 20.35
N ASN A 44 -12.29 -5.98 20.65
CA ASN A 44 -13.27 -6.61 21.53
C ASN A 44 -13.18 -6.16 23.00
N ASN A 45 -11.97 -5.82 23.50
CA ASN A 45 -11.74 -5.58 24.94
C ASN A 45 -10.96 -4.28 25.25
N HIS A 46 -10.85 -3.38 24.27
CA HIS A 46 -10.19 -2.07 24.39
C HIS A 46 -10.90 -1.07 23.46
N PRO A 47 -10.76 0.25 23.68
CA PRO A 47 -11.25 1.23 22.72
C PRO A 47 -10.72 0.96 21.31
N GLY A 48 -11.61 1.05 20.32
CA GLY A 48 -11.23 1.03 18.91
C GLY A 48 -10.38 2.26 18.57
N PHE A 49 -9.68 2.20 17.45
CA PHE A 49 -8.79 3.27 17.01
C PHE A 49 -8.81 3.44 15.49
N VAL A 50 -8.57 4.65 15.02
CA VAL A 50 -8.44 4.94 13.59
C VAL A 50 -6.99 4.70 13.18
N VAL A 51 -6.80 3.96 12.10
CA VAL A 51 -5.49 3.82 11.44
C VAL A 51 -5.52 4.46 10.07
N THR A 52 -4.45 5.16 9.71
CA THR A 52 -4.20 5.58 8.33
C THR A 52 -3.47 4.47 7.60
N LYS A 53 -4.03 3.99 6.50
CA LYS A 53 -3.43 3.01 5.59
C LYS A 53 -2.87 3.73 4.38
N VAL A 54 -1.62 3.42 4.04
CA VAL A 54 -1.01 3.82 2.76
C VAL A 54 -1.20 2.69 1.78
N LEU A 55 -1.87 2.97 0.67
CA LEU A 55 -2.08 2.06 -0.45
C LEU A 55 -1.21 2.51 -1.62
N VAL A 56 -0.62 1.54 -2.33
CA VAL A 56 0.12 1.80 -3.57
C VAL A 56 -0.84 1.58 -4.74
N THR A 57 -0.95 2.56 -5.64
CA THR A 57 -1.75 2.41 -6.86
C THR A 57 -1.01 1.57 -7.90
N GLN A 58 -1.68 1.17 -8.99
CA GLN A 58 -0.99 0.51 -10.11
C GLN A 58 0.10 1.41 -10.71
N LYS A 59 -0.18 2.71 -10.85
CA LYS A 59 0.79 3.72 -11.28
C LYS A 59 1.96 3.81 -10.29
N GLY A 60 1.68 3.74 -8.99
CA GLY A 60 2.69 3.70 -7.93
C GLY A 60 3.59 2.46 -8.03
N LEU A 61 3.01 1.28 -8.26
CA LEU A 61 3.79 0.06 -8.44
C LEU A 61 4.73 0.15 -9.65
N ALA A 62 4.25 0.68 -10.78
CA ALA A 62 5.09 0.92 -11.96
C ALA A 62 6.25 1.90 -11.66
N TYR A 63 5.96 2.99 -10.95
CA TYR A 63 6.97 3.94 -10.49
C TYR A 63 8.02 3.28 -9.58
N LEU A 64 7.59 2.48 -8.59
CA LEU A 64 8.50 1.82 -7.66
C LEU A 64 9.35 0.73 -8.36
N ASN A 65 8.79 0.03 -9.34
CA ASN A 65 9.55 -0.92 -10.17
C ASN A 65 10.66 -0.20 -10.94
N HIS A 66 10.34 0.95 -11.56
CA HIS A 66 11.34 1.78 -12.24
C HIS A 66 12.41 2.32 -11.27
N LEU A 67 11.98 2.80 -10.10
CA LEU A 67 12.86 3.41 -9.10
C LEU A 67 13.87 2.41 -8.49
N PHE A 68 13.46 1.16 -8.30
CA PHE A 68 14.29 0.13 -7.66
C PHE A 68 14.85 -0.92 -8.62
N GLY A 69 14.69 -0.73 -9.93
CA GLY A 69 15.20 -1.66 -10.94
C GLY A 69 14.55 -3.04 -10.88
N GLY A 70 13.27 -3.12 -10.50
CA GLY A 70 12.52 -4.37 -10.52
C GLY A 70 12.23 -4.82 -11.95
N ASN A 71 12.31 -6.13 -12.22
CA ASN A 71 11.76 -6.68 -13.46
C ASN A 71 10.29 -6.27 -13.59
N PRO A 72 9.80 -5.91 -14.79
CA PRO A 72 8.40 -5.55 -14.99
C PRO A 72 7.49 -6.60 -14.34
N SER A 73 6.51 -6.15 -13.56
CA SER A 73 5.48 -7.06 -13.05
C SER A 73 4.84 -7.78 -14.23
N ASP A 74 4.73 -9.10 -14.14
CA ASP A 74 4.39 -10.08 -15.17
C ASP A 74 2.94 -9.97 -15.73
N GLY A 75 2.39 -8.76 -15.82
CA GLY A 75 1.03 -8.47 -16.30
C GLY A 75 -0.10 -9.03 -15.43
N LYS A 76 0.21 -9.81 -14.38
CA LYS A 76 -0.79 -10.38 -13.45
C LYS A 76 -1.26 -9.31 -12.48
N LEU A 77 -2.08 -8.40 -13.00
CA LEU A 77 -3.08 -7.69 -12.24
C LEU A 77 -3.77 -8.73 -11.36
N ALA A 78 -3.58 -8.64 -10.04
CA ALA A 78 -4.35 -9.42 -9.11
C ALA A 78 -5.82 -9.04 -9.35
N ARG A 79 -6.54 -9.88 -10.11
CA ARG A 79 -7.99 -9.84 -10.17
C ARG A 79 -8.43 -9.82 -8.71
N ILE A 80 -9.03 -8.71 -8.27
CA ILE A 80 -9.75 -8.70 -7.01
C ILE A 80 -10.90 -9.68 -7.24
N VAL A 81 -10.70 -10.93 -6.82
CA VAL A 81 -11.79 -11.88 -6.68
C VAL A 81 -12.63 -11.29 -5.57
N GLN A 82 -13.76 -10.69 -5.95
CA GLN A 82 -14.86 -10.45 -5.03
C GLN A 82 -15.20 -11.81 -4.44
N HIS A 83 -14.73 -12.08 -3.22
CA HIS A 83 -15.14 -13.25 -2.48
C HIS A 83 -16.61 -13.03 -2.14
N PRO A 84 -17.54 -13.92 -2.56
CA PRO A 84 -18.91 -13.84 -2.07
C PRO A 84 -18.90 -14.03 -0.54
N PRO A 85 -19.81 -13.37 0.20
CA PRO A 85 -19.89 -13.57 1.64
C PRO A 85 -20.24 -15.04 1.91
N PHE A 86 -19.41 -15.67 2.73
CA PHE A 86 -19.42 -17.02 3.32
C PHE A 86 -20.55 -18.01 2.94
N PRO A 87 -20.23 -19.31 2.70
CA PRO A 87 -21.24 -20.35 2.59
C PRO A 87 -21.90 -20.59 3.95
N ASN A 88 -23.23 -20.62 3.98
CA ASN A 88 -24.01 -20.99 5.16
C ASN A 88 -23.67 -22.44 5.57
N SER A 89 -23.45 -22.63 6.87
CA SER A 89 -23.49 -23.95 7.53
C SER A 89 -24.93 -24.43 7.67
#